data_AF-A0A9P1MLY5-F1
#
_entry.id   AF-A0A9P1MLY5-F1
#
_cell.length_a   1.000
_cell.length_b   1.000
_cell.length_c   1.000
_cell.angle_alpha   90.00
_cell.angle_beta   90.00
_cell.angle_gamma   90.00
#
_symmetry.space_group_name_H-M   'P 1'
#
loop_
_entity.id
_entity.type
_entity.pdbx_description
1 polymer ?
#
loop_
_entity_poly.entity_id
_entity_poly.type
_entity_poly.pdbx_seq_one_letter_code
_entity_poly.pdbx_strand_id
1 'polypeptide(L)'
;MKISVKMGSNSCQIEIIDGENALNSLGELRSVIGDKGNFDASGIKIIHRGKTLAGPDSTPLVEFNFVENDKLIVMGKPKKAMKIDQGYALLIKYEKDNLVKLQEQYAGITRDLEELNKEYLEEAKTREMIKKMDKRLNLFTEISLKHMENIDGLEVITEETSPEQTLLNREKRKSLIVGIQNLLNLNDKNARSLEELTRKLDDGY
;
A
#
# COMPACT_ATOMS: atom_id res chain seq x y z
N MET A 1 -9.69 -38.10 15.81
CA MET A 1 -10.32 -37.81 14.51
C MET A 1 -9.61 -36.65 13.81
N LYS A 2 -9.09 -36.83 12.60
CA LYS A 2 -8.47 -35.74 11.82
C LYS A 2 -9.48 -35.12 10.86
N ILE A 3 -9.61 -33.79 10.86
CA ILE A 3 -10.49 -33.03 9.96
C ILE A 3 -9.64 -32.10 9.09
N SER A 4 -9.97 -32.03 7.80
CA SER A 4 -9.30 -31.14 6.85
C SER A 4 -10.09 -29.84 6.72
N VAL A 5 -9.51 -28.73 7.16
CA VAL A 5 -10.12 -27.40 7.15
C VAL A 5 -9.52 -26.56 6.03
N LYS A 6 -10.34 -26.19 5.05
CA LYS A 6 -9.98 -25.33 3.93
C LYS A 6 -10.41 -23.88 4.21
N MET A 7 -9.43 -23.00 4.25
CA MET A 7 -9.53 -21.56 4.47
C MET A 7 -9.06 -20.84 3.19
N GLY A 8 -9.97 -20.69 2.21
CA GLY A 8 -9.62 -20.13 0.90
C GLY A 8 -8.57 -20.98 0.17
N SER A 9 -7.37 -20.41 -0.03
CA SER A 9 -6.21 -21.07 -0.65
C SER A 9 -5.40 -21.95 0.32
N ASN A 10 -5.59 -21.80 1.64
CA ASN A 10 -4.85 -22.54 2.66
C ASN A 10 -5.67 -23.72 3.17
N SER A 11 -5.03 -24.87 3.37
CA SER A 11 -5.66 -26.03 4.02
C SER A 11 -4.88 -26.41 5.28
N CYS A 12 -5.56 -26.48 6.41
CA CYS A 12 -4.99 -26.95 7.68
C CYS A 12 -5.69 -28.22 8.14
N GLN A 13 -4.93 -29.20 8.59
CA GLN A 13 -5.47 -30.36 9.27
C GLN A 13 -5.61 -30.03 10.77
N ILE A 14 -6.78 -30.30 11.34
CA ILE A 14 -7.05 -30.17 12.77
C ILE A 14 -7.37 -31.56 13.31
N GLU A 15 -6.64 -31.98 14.33
CA GLU A 15 -6.90 -33.24 15.03
C GLU A 15 -7.86 -32.96 16.21
N ILE A 16 -9.06 -33.51 16.14
CA ILE A 16 -9.99 -33.63 17.27
C ILE A 16 -9.66 -34.97 17.93
N ILE A 17 -8.79 -34.98 18.93
CA ILE A 17 -8.45 -36.20 19.66
C ILE A 17 -9.49 -36.41 20.77
N ASP A 18 -10.11 -37.59 20.83
CA ASP A 18 -10.87 -38.03 22.00
C ASP A 18 -9.89 -38.31 23.14
N GLY A 19 -9.69 -37.33 24.03
CA GLY A 19 -8.88 -37.46 25.24
C GLY A 19 -8.42 -36.10 25.76
N GLU A 20 -8.85 -35.77 26.99
CA GLU A 20 -8.54 -34.67 27.95
C GLU A 20 -8.13 -33.25 27.47
N ASN A 21 -7.60 -33.07 26.26
CA ASN A 21 -7.39 -31.82 25.54
C ASN A 21 -8.25 -31.74 24.28
N ALA A 22 -9.46 -32.31 24.34
CA ALA A 22 -10.40 -32.35 23.23
C ALA A 22 -11.10 -31.00 23.03
N LEU A 23 -11.14 -30.51 21.79
CA LEU A 23 -12.05 -29.43 21.40
C LEU A 23 -13.46 -29.98 21.54
N ASN A 24 -14.22 -29.48 22.52
CA ASN A 24 -15.53 -30.03 22.87
C ASN A 24 -16.68 -29.16 22.32
N SER A 25 -16.39 -27.91 21.96
CA SER A 25 -17.41 -26.93 21.60
C SER A 25 -17.12 -26.24 20.26
N LEU A 26 -18.18 -25.81 19.57
CA LEU A 26 -18.07 -24.96 18.37
C LEU A 26 -17.26 -23.69 18.63
N GLY A 27 -17.33 -23.12 19.84
CA GLY A 27 -16.57 -21.93 20.23
C GLY A 27 -15.06 -22.17 20.20
N GLU A 28 -14.59 -23.31 20.69
CA GLU A 28 -13.17 -23.67 20.69
C GLU A 28 -12.67 -23.95 19.26
N LEU A 29 -13.48 -24.63 18.44
CA LEU A 29 -13.16 -24.85 17.03
C LEU A 29 -13.07 -23.52 16.27
N ARG A 30 -13.99 -22.58 16.52
CA ARG A 30 -13.94 -21.22 15.94
C ARG A 30 -12.70 -20.45 16.41
N SER A 31 -12.31 -20.57 17.67
CA SER A 31 -11.10 -19.91 18.19
C SER A 31 -9.84 -20.47 17.52
N VAL A 32 -9.67 -21.80 17.47
CA VAL A 32 -8.49 -22.44 16.86
C VAL A 32 -8.41 -22.15 15.36
N ILE A 33 -9.53 -22.15 14.65
CA ILE A 33 -9.60 -21.77 13.24
C ILE A 33 -9.31 -20.27 13.07
N GLY A 34 -9.82 -19.42 13.98
CA GLY A 34 -9.55 -17.99 13.98
C GLY A 34 -8.08 -17.66 14.22
N ASP A 35 -7.40 -18.43 15.07
CA ASP A 35 -5.98 -18.25 15.38
C ASP A 35 -5.08 -18.79 14.26
N LYS A 36 -5.37 -19.98 13.72
CA LYS A 36 -4.59 -20.55 12.60
C LYS A 36 -4.85 -19.88 11.26
N GLY A 37 -6.07 -19.39 11.04
CA GLY A 37 -6.50 -18.76 9.79
C GLY A 37 -6.44 -17.24 9.80
N ASN A 38 -6.08 -16.62 10.93
CA ASN A 38 -6.13 -15.17 11.14
C ASN A 38 -7.52 -14.59 10.79
N PHE A 39 -8.58 -15.24 11.27
CA PHE A 39 -9.99 -14.80 11.12
C PHE A 39 -10.57 -14.36 12.46
N ASP A 40 -11.50 -13.42 12.43
CA ASP A 40 -12.22 -12.99 13.64
C ASP A 40 -13.20 -14.06 14.10
N ALA A 41 -13.09 -14.47 15.38
CA ALA A 41 -13.90 -15.53 15.98
C ALA A 41 -15.41 -15.24 15.86
N SER A 42 -15.79 -13.95 15.84
CA SER A 42 -17.18 -13.49 15.68
C SER A 42 -17.71 -13.58 14.24
N GLY A 43 -16.82 -13.63 13.25
CA GLY A 43 -17.13 -13.55 11.82
C GLY A 43 -16.91 -14.83 11.03
N ILE A 44 -16.56 -15.94 11.69
CA ILE A 44 -16.26 -17.22 11.06
C ILE A 44 -17.54 -17.99 10.78
N LYS A 45 -17.80 -18.26 9.49
CA LYS A 45 -18.79 -19.23 9.01
C LYS A 45 -18.07 -20.52 8.64
N ILE A 46 -18.35 -21.58 9.39
CA ILE A 46 -17.86 -22.93 9.08
C ILE A 46 -18.93 -23.64 8.26
N ILE A 47 -18.56 -24.21 7.12
CA ILE A 47 -19.44 -24.95 6.22
C ILE A 47 -18.99 -26.40 6.20
N HIS A 48 -19.92 -27.30 6.51
CA HIS A 48 -19.73 -28.74 6.47
C HIS A 48 -20.79 -29.35 5.53
N ARG A 49 -20.35 -30.14 4.55
CA ARG A 49 -21.24 -30.81 3.57
C ARG A 49 -22.28 -29.89 2.92
N GLY A 50 -21.89 -28.65 2.62
CA GLY A 50 -22.77 -27.64 2.00
C GLY A 50 -23.75 -26.95 2.97
N LYS A 51 -23.76 -27.30 4.25
CA LYS A 51 -24.55 -26.62 5.29
C LYS A 51 -23.66 -25.75 6.17
N THR A 52 -24.11 -24.54 6.46
CA THR A 52 -23.42 -23.66 7.40
C THR A 52 -23.69 -24.15 8.82
N LEU A 53 -22.63 -24.40 9.59
CA LEU A 53 -22.70 -24.73 11.01
C LEU A 53 -23.06 -23.47 11.80
N ALA A 54 -24.37 -23.20 11.90
CA ALA A 54 -24.93 -22.13 12.71
C ALA A 54 -25.45 -22.74 14.02
N GLY A 55 -24.67 -22.60 15.08
CA GLY A 55 -25.04 -22.98 16.44
C GLY A 55 -24.40 -22.03 17.46
N PRO A 56 -24.98 -21.93 18.68
CA PRO A 56 -24.34 -21.23 19.79
C PRO A 56 -22.99 -21.87 20.12
N ASP A 57 -22.08 -21.09 20.69
CA ASP A 57 -20.72 -21.55 20.98
C ASP A 57 -20.67 -22.74 21.97
N SER A 58 -21.75 -23.00 22.71
CA SER A 58 -21.96 -24.18 23.56
C SER A 58 -22.36 -25.47 22.83
N THR A 59 -22.57 -25.45 21.51
CA THR A 59 -23.02 -26.66 20.80
C THR A 59 -21.87 -27.67 20.74
N PRO A 60 -22.07 -28.91 21.22
CA PRO A 60 -21.02 -29.92 21.23
C PRO A 60 -20.73 -30.40 19.80
N LEU A 61 -19.45 -30.62 19.50
CA LEU A 61 -19.00 -31.08 18.17
C LEU A 61 -19.52 -32.48 17.79
N VAL A 62 -20.03 -33.23 18.77
CA VAL A 62 -20.65 -34.55 18.61
C VAL A 62 -21.97 -34.49 17.83
N GLU A 63 -22.74 -33.40 17.94
CA GLU A 63 -24.03 -33.24 17.24
C GLU A 63 -23.88 -33.09 15.71
N PHE A 64 -22.66 -32.79 15.25
CA PHE A 64 -22.38 -32.52 13.84
C PHE A 64 -21.92 -33.75 13.05
N ASN A 65 -21.86 -34.94 13.68
CA ASN A 65 -21.54 -36.22 13.05
C ASN A 65 -20.31 -36.14 12.12
N PHE A 66 -19.22 -35.57 12.61
CA PHE A 66 -17.97 -35.50 11.85
C PHE A 66 -17.41 -36.90 11.62
N VAL A 67 -17.05 -37.20 10.38
CA VAL A 67 -16.35 -38.43 10.00
C VAL A 67 -14.87 -38.11 9.81
N GLU A 68 -13.99 -39.09 10.06
CA GLU A 68 -12.55 -38.94 9.82
C GLU A 68 -12.27 -38.53 8.36
N ASN A 69 -11.44 -37.50 8.16
CA ASN A 69 -11.16 -36.81 6.89
C ASN A 69 -12.29 -35.94 6.31
N ASP A 70 -13.29 -35.54 7.09
CA ASP A 70 -14.29 -34.58 6.62
C ASP A 70 -13.64 -33.25 6.21
N LYS A 71 -14.20 -32.63 5.16
CA LYS A 71 -13.76 -31.34 4.63
C LYS A 71 -14.63 -30.23 5.18
N LEU A 72 -14.03 -29.34 5.96
CA LEU A 72 -14.65 -28.09 6.41
C LEU A 72 -14.20 -26.95 5.53
N ILE A 73 -15.14 -26.12 5.07
CA ILE A 73 -14.83 -24.88 4.38
C ILE A 73 -15.10 -23.74 5.35
N VAL A 74 -14.08 -22.93 5.62
CA VAL A 74 -14.18 -21.79 6.50
C VAL A 74 -14.21 -20.53 5.66
N MET A 75 -15.26 -19.74 5.86
CA MET A 75 -15.38 -18.39 5.30
C MET A 75 -15.52 -17.41 6.46
N GLY A 76 -14.60 -16.47 6.58
CA GLY A 76 -14.68 -15.45 7.62
C GLY A 76 -14.05 -14.15 7.17
N LYS A 77 -14.36 -13.06 7.89
CA LYS A 77 -13.63 -11.82 7.73
C LYS A 77 -12.26 -11.98 8.43
N PRO A 78 -11.13 -11.66 7.76
CA PRO A 78 -9.82 -11.73 8.38
C PRO A 78 -9.76 -10.81 9.61
N LYS A 79 -9.03 -11.23 10.65
CA LYS A 79 -9.02 -10.66 12.01
C LYS A 79 -8.67 -9.17 12.06
N LYS A 80 -7.95 -8.66 11.06
CA LYS A 80 -7.69 -7.22 10.86
C LYS A 80 -7.51 -6.92 9.38
N ALA A 81 -8.52 -6.35 8.72
CA ALA A 81 -8.18 -5.19 7.91
C ALA A 81 -7.65 -4.19 8.94
N MET A 82 -6.33 -3.98 9.00
CA MET A 82 -5.73 -3.01 9.89
C MET A 82 -6.58 -1.74 9.83
N LYS A 83 -7.18 -1.35 10.96
CA LYS A 83 -7.89 -0.07 11.03
C LYS A 83 -6.88 0.95 10.55
N ILE A 84 -7.16 1.57 9.41
CA ILE A 84 -6.32 2.60 8.84
C ILE A 84 -6.23 3.67 9.91
N ASP A 85 -5.05 3.80 10.49
CA ASP A 85 -4.77 4.83 11.47
C ASP A 85 -4.95 6.21 10.82
N GLN A 86 -5.35 7.21 11.62
CA GLN A 86 -5.57 8.57 11.11
C GLN A 86 -4.29 9.11 10.44
N GLY A 87 -3.11 8.77 10.97
CA GLY A 87 -1.82 9.09 10.36
C GLY A 87 -1.65 8.47 8.97
N TYR A 88 -1.96 7.18 8.81
CA TYR A 88 -1.86 6.50 7.51
C TYR A 88 -2.84 7.07 6.47
N ALA A 89 -4.07 7.39 6.91
CA ALA A 89 -5.07 8.04 6.06
C ALA A 89 -4.59 9.41 5.56
N LEU A 90 -3.96 10.21 6.42
CA LEU A 90 -3.38 11.50 6.06
C LEU A 90 -2.26 11.34 5.01
N LEU A 91 -1.38 10.35 5.16
CA LEU A 91 -0.34 10.06 4.16
C LEU A 91 -0.92 9.64 2.82
N ILE A 92 -1.94 8.78 2.79
CA ILE A 92 -2.63 8.39 1.54
C ILE A 92 -3.29 9.60 0.89
N LYS A 93 -3.96 10.45 1.68
CA LYS A 93 -4.61 11.64 1.17
C LYS A 93 -3.59 12.60 0.56
N TYR A 94 -2.47 12.80 1.25
CA TYR A 94 -1.37 13.64 0.76
C TYR A 94 -0.80 13.12 -0.56
N GLU A 95 -0.60 11.80 -0.68
CA GLU A 95 -0.17 11.16 -1.92
C GLU A 95 -1.13 11.45 -3.09
N LYS A 96 -2.43 11.25 -2.88
CA LYS A 96 -3.44 11.48 -3.92
C LYS A 96 -3.53 12.96 -4.33
N ASP A 97 -3.52 13.85 -3.34
CA ASP A 97 -3.80 15.27 -3.59
C ASP A 97 -2.58 16.03 -4.14
N ASN A 98 -1.36 15.61 -3.78
CA ASN A 98 -0.12 16.35 -4.07
C ASN A 98 0.83 15.59 -4.99
N LEU A 99 1.09 14.29 -4.75
CA LEU A 99 2.09 13.56 -5.54
C LEU A 99 1.64 13.38 -6.99
N VAL A 100 0.36 13.10 -7.22
CA VAL A 100 -0.22 12.98 -8.58
C VAL A 100 -0.04 14.28 -9.36
N LYS A 101 -0.35 15.42 -8.74
CA LYS A 101 -0.19 16.74 -9.39
C LYS A 101 1.28 17.05 -9.68
N LEU A 102 2.19 16.69 -8.77
CA LEU A 102 3.61 16.86 -8.97
C LEU A 102 4.10 16.03 -10.17
N GLN A 103 3.64 14.78 -10.30
CA GLN A 103 3.95 13.92 -11.44
C GLN A 103 3.39 14.48 -12.75
N GLU A 104 2.17 15.00 -12.75
CA GLU A 104 1.56 15.65 -13.92
C GLU A 104 2.36 16.89 -14.36
N GLN A 105 2.78 17.73 -13.40
CA GLN A 105 3.64 18.89 -13.67
C GLN A 105 4.98 18.48 -14.29
N TYR A 106 5.64 17.47 -13.71
CA TYR A 106 6.89 16.94 -14.24
C TYR A 106 6.73 16.37 -15.65
N ALA A 107 5.65 15.62 -15.91
CA ALA A 107 5.35 15.08 -17.23
C ALA A 107 5.11 16.19 -18.27
N GLY A 108 4.49 17.30 -17.86
CA GLY A 108 4.33 18.47 -18.72
C GLY A 108 5.68 19.12 -19.06
N ILE A 109 6.53 19.36 -18.06
CA ILE A 109 7.88 19.92 -18.27
C ILE A 109 8.71 19.02 -19.19
N THR A 110 8.65 17.71 -19.00
CA THR A 110 9.41 16.75 -19.82
C THR A 110 8.95 16.79 -21.27
N ARG A 111 7.64 16.83 -21.54
CA ARG A 111 7.10 16.98 -22.89
C ARG A 111 7.57 18.27 -23.56
N ASP A 112 7.51 19.39 -22.85
CA ASP A 112 7.92 20.69 -23.39
C ASP A 112 9.44 20.71 -23.70
N LEU A 113 10.26 20.05 -22.88
CA LEU A 113 11.70 19.89 -23.14
C LEU A 113 11.99 18.97 -24.32
N GLU A 114 11.26 17.87 -24.46
CA GLU A 114 11.37 16.98 -25.63
C GLU A 114 10.99 17.71 -26.92
N GLU A 115 10.00 18.61 -26.89
CA GLU A 115 9.64 19.45 -28.03
C GLU A 115 10.70 20.51 -28.33
N LEU A 116 11.28 21.13 -27.30
CA LEU A 116 12.37 22.08 -27.45
C LEU A 116 13.61 21.44 -28.09
N ASN A 117 13.93 20.20 -27.72
CA ASN A 117 15.04 19.41 -28.27
C ASN A 117 14.89 19.06 -29.76
N LYS A 118 13.70 19.19 -30.34
CA LYS A 118 13.49 18.93 -31.78
C LYS A 118 13.94 20.08 -32.69
N GLU A 119 14.41 21.19 -32.11
CA GLU A 119 15.03 22.33 -32.81
C GLU A 119 14.18 22.95 -33.94
N TYR A 120 12.85 22.85 -33.85
CA TYR A 120 11.94 23.46 -34.84
C TYR A 120 11.80 24.99 -34.70
N LEU A 121 12.39 25.56 -33.65
CA LEU A 121 12.25 26.98 -33.32
C LEU A 121 13.47 27.78 -33.78
N GLU A 122 13.21 29.02 -34.21
CA GLU A 122 14.24 30.02 -34.47
C GLU A 122 15.04 30.32 -33.20
N GLU A 123 16.34 30.58 -33.35
CA GLU A 123 17.29 30.74 -32.23
C GLU A 123 16.81 31.70 -31.13
N ALA A 124 16.24 32.85 -31.52
CA ALA A 124 15.71 33.84 -30.59
C ALA A 124 14.57 33.29 -29.72
N LYS A 125 13.67 32.49 -30.31
CA LYS A 125 12.54 31.85 -29.62
C LYS A 125 13.03 30.68 -28.77
N THR A 126 14.02 29.93 -29.25
CA THR A 126 14.67 28.85 -28.49
C THR A 126 15.31 29.40 -27.22
N ARG A 127 16.06 30.51 -27.29
CA ARG A 127 16.63 31.18 -26.11
C ARG A 127 15.57 31.65 -25.11
N GLU A 128 14.46 32.21 -25.60
CA GLU A 128 13.35 32.62 -24.72
C GLU A 128 12.72 31.41 -24.01
N MET A 129 12.53 30.30 -24.75
CA MET A 129 11.93 29.09 -24.21
C MET A 129 12.85 28.38 -23.20
N ILE A 130 14.16 28.35 -23.46
CA ILE A 130 15.18 27.87 -22.50
C ILE A 130 15.05 28.64 -21.18
N LYS A 131 14.98 29.98 -21.23
CA LYS A 131 14.84 30.82 -20.04
C LYS A 131 13.53 30.58 -19.28
N LYS A 132 12.44 30.25 -19.99
CA LYS A 132 11.16 29.86 -19.39
C LYS A 132 11.23 28.47 -18.75
N MET A 133 11.89 27.52 -19.41
CA MET A 133 12.05 26.16 -18.90
C MET A 133 12.95 26.12 -17.67
N ASP A 134 14.06 26.86 -17.65
CA ASP A 134 14.93 27.00 -16.47
C ASP A 134 14.14 27.49 -15.24
N LYS A 135 13.32 28.54 -15.39
CA LYS A 135 12.43 29.00 -14.32
C LYS A 135 11.46 27.92 -13.84
N ARG A 136 10.92 27.12 -14.76
CA ARG A 136 9.98 26.03 -14.41
C ARG A 136 10.69 24.88 -13.70
N LEU A 137 11.90 24.52 -14.11
CA LEU A 137 12.72 23.49 -13.47
C LEU A 137 13.08 23.91 -12.03
N ASN A 138 13.50 25.17 -11.84
CA ASN A 138 13.80 25.71 -10.50
C ASN A 138 12.56 25.77 -9.61
N LEU A 139 11.42 26.24 -10.14
CA LEU A 139 10.15 26.25 -9.41
C LEU A 139 9.70 24.83 -9.03
N PHE A 140 9.87 23.86 -9.93
CA PHE A 140 9.56 22.46 -9.65
C PHE A 140 10.41 21.90 -8.51
N THR A 141 11.71 22.24 -8.48
CA THR A 141 12.61 21.87 -7.37
C THR A 141 12.11 22.45 -6.05
N GLU A 142 11.81 23.75 -5.98
CA GLU A 142 11.30 24.39 -4.75
C GLU A 142 10.00 23.77 -4.25
N ILE A 143 9.04 23.53 -5.15
CA ILE A 143 7.76 22.88 -4.81
C ILE A 143 7.99 21.46 -4.29
N SER A 144 8.87 20.70 -4.92
CA SER A 144 9.21 19.33 -4.52
C SER A 144 9.88 19.30 -3.14
N LEU A 145 10.81 20.21 -2.87
CA LEU A 145 11.46 20.36 -1.55
C LEU A 145 10.42 20.70 -0.47
N LYS A 146 9.54 21.67 -0.73
CA LYS A 146 8.44 22.04 0.18
C LYS A 146 7.51 20.85 0.47
N HIS A 147 7.25 20.00 -0.52
CA HIS A 147 6.44 18.80 -0.30
C HIS A 147 7.14 17.78 0.60
N MET A 148 8.48 17.65 0.53
CA MET A 148 9.24 16.79 1.44
C MET A 148 9.22 17.34 2.87
N GLU A 149 9.45 18.65 3.04
CA GLU A 149 9.37 19.30 4.36
C GLU A 149 8.01 19.09 5.02
N ASN A 150 6.93 19.25 4.23
CA ASN A 150 5.57 19.00 4.73
C ASN A 150 5.37 17.54 5.15
N ILE A 151 5.88 16.57 4.38
CA ILE A 151 5.78 15.14 4.73
C ILE A 151 6.54 14.83 6.02
N ASP A 152 7.72 15.44 6.20
CA ASP A 152 8.53 15.26 7.40
C ASP A 152 7.88 15.88 8.64
N GLY A 153 7.23 17.03 8.47
CA GLY A 153 6.46 17.71 9.51
C GLY A 153 5.14 17.05 9.89
N LEU A 154 4.69 16.00 9.19
CA LEU A 154 3.49 15.26 9.58
C LEU A 154 3.76 14.44 10.86
N GLU A 155 2.96 14.68 11.90
CA GLU A 155 2.90 13.81 13.06
C GLU A 155 2.05 12.57 12.73
N VAL A 156 2.70 11.51 12.27
CA VAL A 156 2.05 10.25 11.84
C VAL A 156 2.17 9.15 12.92
N ILE A 157 2.89 9.43 14.00
CA ILE A 157 3.08 8.52 15.13
C ILE A 157 2.62 9.28 16.36
N THR A 158 1.49 8.88 16.93
CA THR A 158 0.96 9.41 18.19
C THR A 158 1.07 8.33 19.28
N GLU A 159 0.87 8.68 20.55
CA GLU A 159 0.95 7.72 21.67
C GLU A 159 -0.04 6.55 21.54
N GLU A 160 -1.11 6.73 20.75
CA GLU A 160 -2.14 5.71 20.48
C GLU A 160 -1.79 4.76 19.33
N THR A 161 -0.67 4.99 18.61
CA THR A 161 -0.29 4.15 17.47
C THR A 161 0.35 2.83 17.89
N SER A 162 -0.23 1.73 17.40
CA SER A 162 0.34 0.39 17.54
C SER A 162 1.75 0.32 16.91
N PRO A 163 2.69 -0.45 17.47
CA PRO A 163 4.03 -0.62 16.90
C PRO A 163 4.01 -1.12 15.45
N GLU A 164 3.03 -1.94 15.06
CA GLU A 164 2.85 -2.38 13.66
C GLU A 164 2.42 -1.23 12.73
N GLN A 165 1.54 -0.33 13.21
CA GLN A 165 1.12 0.85 12.45
C GLN A 165 2.25 1.87 12.34
N THR A 166 3.05 2.02 13.40
CA THR A 166 4.24 2.88 13.41
C THR A 166 5.23 2.48 12.31
N LEU A 167 5.45 1.18 12.11
CA LEU A 167 6.29 0.68 11.02
C LEU A 167 5.69 1.02 9.65
N LEU A 168 4.40 0.72 9.42
CA LEU A 168 3.73 1.00 8.16
C LEU A 168 3.68 2.50 7.82
N ASN A 169 3.41 3.35 8.82
CA ASN A 169 3.41 4.80 8.70
C ASN A 169 4.80 5.32 8.30
N ARG A 170 5.87 4.77 8.91
CA ARG A 170 7.25 5.09 8.55
C ARG A 170 7.62 4.62 7.14
N GLU A 171 7.26 3.39 6.79
CA GLU A 171 7.51 2.84 5.45
C GLU A 171 6.81 3.66 4.37
N LYS A 172 5.54 4.00 4.58
CA LYS A 172 4.77 4.81 3.63
C LYS A 172 5.35 6.22 3.50
N ARG A 173 5.73 6.86 4.61
CA ARG A 173 6.43 8.15 4.59
C ARG A 173 7.71 8.08 3.77
N LYS A 174 8.56 7.08 4.04
CA LYS A 174 9.82 6.86 3.30
C LYS A 174 9.55 6.65 1.81
N SER A 175 8.55 5.85 1.46
CA SER A 175 8.17 5.61 0.07
C SER A 175 7.77 6.89 -0.67
N LEU A 176 7.05 7.80 -0.02
CA LEU A 176 6.68 9.10 -0.60
C LEU A 176 7.91 10.00 -0.80
N ILE A 177 8.79 10.07 0.20
CA ILE A 177 10.03 10.85 0.11
C ILE A 177 10.91 10.33 -1.03
N VAL A 178 11.10 9.02 -1.12
CA VAL A 178 11.86 8.39 -2.22
C VAL A 178 11.21 8.68 -3.58
N GLY A 179 9.87 8.69 -3.66
CA GLY A 179 9.14 9.06 -4.86
C GLY A 179 9.45 10.50 -5.33
N ILE A 180 9.46 11.46 -4.41
CA ILE A 180 9.77 12.87 -4.71
C ILE A 180 11.27 13.02 -5.07
N GLN A 181 12.16 12.37 -4.35
CA GLN A 181 13.60 12.38 -4.65
C GLN A 181 13.89 11.83 -6.05
N ASN A 182 13.20 10.78 -6.48
CA ASN A 182 13.32 10.27 -7.84
C ASN A 182 12.90 11.32 -8.88
N LEU A 183 11.81 12.05 -8.64
CA LEU A 183 11.37 13.14 -9.52
C LEU A 183 12.39 14.29 -9.56
N LEU A 184 12.96 14.67 -8.42
CA LEU A 184 14.04 15.66 -8.33
C LEU A 184 15.27 15.23 -9.12
N ASN A 185 15.72 14.00 -8.96
CA ASN A 185 16.86 13.46 -9.72
C ASN A 185 16.63 13.48 -11.23
N LEU A 186 15.39 13.26 -11.68
CA LEU A 186 15.03 13.38 -13.08
C LEU A 186 14.96 14.84 -13.54
N ASN A 187 14.45 15.74 -12.69
CA ASN A 187 14.45 17.18 -12.94
C ASN A 187 15.87 17.74 -13.09
N ASP A 188 16.82 17.28 -12.28
CA ASP A 188 18.23 17.66 -12.37
C ASP A 188 18.87 17.22 -13.68
N LYS A 189 18.48 16.04 -14.20
CA LYS A 189 18.92 15.60 -15.54
C LYS A 189 18.40 16.54 -16.62
N ASN A 190 17.13 16.92 -16.54
CA ASN A 190 16.51 17.88 -17.46
C ASN A 190 17.19 19.25 -17.40
N ALA A 191 17.54 19.72 -16.20
CA ALA A 191 18.30 20.97 -16.01
C ALA A 191 19.67 20.91 -16.68
N ARG A 192 20.43 19.82 -16.49
CA ARG A 192 21.72 19.63 -17.18
C ARG A 192 21.57 19.60 -18.69
N SER A 193 20.57 18.89 -19.21
CA SER A 193 20.31 18.87 -20.66
C SER A 193 19.98 20.27 -21.20
N LEU A 194 19.27 21.08 -20.43
CA LEU A 194 18.96 22.46 -20.81
C LEU A 194 20.19 23.38 -20.76
N GLU A 195 21.09 23.19 -19.78
CA GLU A 195 22.40 23.87 -19.75
C GLU A 195 23.25 23.51 -20.97
N GLU A 196 23.27 22.24 -21.37
CA GLU A 196 23.98 21.79 -22.57
C GLU A 196 23.44 22.44 -23.85
N LEU A 197 22.11 22.57 -23.99
CA LEU A 197 21.49 23.30 -25.11
C LEU A 197 21.87 24.78 -25.11
N THR A 198 21.87 25.41 -23.93
CA THR A 198 22.26 26.82 -23.78
C THR A 198 23.70 27.01 -24.22
N ARG A 199 24.60 26.12 -23.79
CA ARG A 199 25.99 26.15 -24.18
C ARG A 199 26.21 25.95 -25.68
N LYS A 200 25.48 25.03 -26.32
CA LYS A 200 25.53 24.84 -27.79
C LYS A 200 25.12 26.10 -28.56
N LEU A 201 24.12 26.83 -28.05
CA LEU A 201 23.68 28.09 -28.66
C LEU A 201 24.69 29.24 -28.44
N ASP A 202 25.40 29.23 -27.32
CA ASP A 202 26.40 30.26 -27.00
C ASP A 202 27.75 30.00 -27.69
N ASP A 203 28.15 28.73 -27.83
CA ASP A 203 29.41 28.32 -28.47
C ASP A 203 29.34 28.45 -30.01
N GLY A 204 28.15 28.68 -30.57
CA GLY A 204 27.91 28.94 -31.99
C GLY A 204 28.08 27.70 -32.87
N TYR A 205 27.15 27.52 -33.81
CA TYR A 205 27.48 26.88 -35.07
C TYR A 205 28.30 27.85 -35.94
#